data_AF-A0A646HIK3-F1
#
_entry.id   AF-A0A646HIK3-F1
#
_cell.length_a   1.000
_cell.length_b   1.000
_cell.length_c   1.000
_cell.angle_alpha   90.00
_cell.angle_beta   90.00
_cell.angle_gamma   90.00
#
_symmetry.space_group_name_H-M   'P 1'
#
loop_
_entity.id
_entity.type
_entity.pdbx_description
1 polymer ?
#
loop_
_entity_poly.entity_id
_entity_poly.type
_entity_poly.pdbx_seq_one_letter_code
_entity_poly.pdbx_strand_id
1 'polypeptide(L)' 'MTTQMTINGLSTCTAAGTEKYERFQSGIGRRKRTLVQYDYRHTDGELFSCVKPTLDECRQKRDEWLKKKED' A
#
# COMPACT_ATOMS: atom_id res chain seq x y z
N MET A 1 9.73 -14.10 -4.82
CA MET A 1 9.23 -12.82 -5.37
C MET A 1 9.93 -11.74 -4.59
N THR A 2 10.74 -10.91 -5.25
CA THR A 2 11.39 -9.76 -4.61
C THR A 2 10.41 -8.61 -4.72
N THR A 3 9.67 -8.33 -3.66
CA THR A 3 8.72 -7.21 -3.63
C THR A 3 9.53 -5.92 -3.59
N GLN A 4 9.47 -5.07 -4.62
CA GLN A 4 10.26 -3.81 -4.65
C GLN A 4 9.80 -2.79 -3.60
N MET A 5 8.65 -3.06 -2.98
CA MET A 5 8.06 -2.24 -1.93
C MET A 5 8.72 -2.37 -0.58
N THR A 6 9.38 -3.49 -0.27
CA THR A 6 9.96 -3.72 1.05
C THR A 6 11.41 -4.21 0.96
N ILE A 7 12.30 -3.54 1.68
CA ILE A 7 13.69 -3.97 1.88
C ILE A 7 13.79 -4.41 3.34
N ASN A 8 14.15 -5.68 3.58
CA ASN A 8 14.26 -6.27 4.93
C ASN A 8 12.97 -6.12 5.77
N GLY A 9 11.79 -6.16 5.13
CA GLY A 9 10.50 -5.99 5.79
C GLY A 9 10.10 -4.53 6.06
N LEU A 10 10.96 -3.56 5.73
CA LEU A 10 10.67 -2.12 5.85
C LEU A 10 10.22 -1.56 4.50
N SER A 11 9.15 -0.75 4.53
CA SER A 11 8.67 -0.03 3.34
C SER A 11 9.73 0.88 2.75
N THR A 12 9.89 0.84 1.43
CA THR A 12 10.76 1.77 0.69
C THR A 12 10.09 3.11 0.39
N CYS A 13 8.84 3.31 0.82
CA CYS A 13 8.13 4.58 0.69
C CYS A 13 8.66 5.57 1.74
N THR A 14 9.72 6.31 1.38
CA THR A 14 10.43 7.21 2.31
C THR A 14 10.14 8.70 2.08
N ALA A 15 9.76 9.08 0.86
CA ALA A 15 9.47 10.48 0.54
C ALA A 15 8.06 10.88 1.00
N ALA A 16 7.98 11.93 1.81
CA ALA A 16 6.71 12.47 2.30
C ALA A 16 5.78 12.91 1.16
N GLY A 17 4.47 12.66 1.30
CA GLY A 17 3.44 12.96 0.31
C GLY A 17 3.44 12.02 -0.90
N THR A 18 4.24 10.95 -0.90
CA THR A 18 4.33 10.02 -2.03
C THR A 18 3.64 8.70 -1.73
N GLU A 19 3.11 8.06 -2.79
CA GLU A 19 2.61 6.69 -2.75
C GLU A 19 3.54 5.75 -3.52
N LYS A 20 3.65 4.51 -3.06
CA LYS A 20 4.24 3.39 -3.80
C LYS A 20 3.29 2.22 -3.75
N TYR A 21 3.23 1.45 -4.82
CA TYR A 21 2.40 0.25 -4.88
C TYR A 21 2.98 -0.80 -5.82
N GLU A 22 2.67 -2.06 -5.55
CA GLU A 22 3.04 -3.20 -6.41
C GLU A 22 1.87 -4.18 -6.49
N ARG A 23 1.66 -4.75 -7.69
CA ARG A 23 0.68 -5.82 -7.90
C ARG A 23 1.34 -7.16 -7.73
N PHE A 24 0.72 -8.05 -6.97
CA PHE A 24 1.21 -9.42 -6.78
C PHE A 24 0.05 -10.41 -6.87
N GLN A 25 0.37 -11.65 -7.24
CA GLN A 25 -0.60 -12.74 -7.20
C GLN A 25 -0.55 -13.44 -5.85
N SER A 26 -1.71 -13.62 -5.24
CA SER A 26 -1.87 -14.36 -3.99
C SER A 26 -2.85 -15.51 -4.18
N GLY A 27 -2.52 -16.69 -3.65
CA GLY A 27 -3.33 -17.91 -3.74
C GLY A 27 -2.60 -19.06 -4.45
N ILE A 28 -3.25 -20.24 -4.46
CA ILE A 28 -2.68 -21.50 -4.97
C ILE A 28 -3.49 -21.99 -6.18
N GLY A 29 -2.78 -22.46 -7.22
CA GLY A 29 -3.40 -23.04 -8.41
C GLY A 29 -4.30 -22.07 -9.18
N ARG A 30 -5.50 -22.52 -9.55
CA ARG A 30 -6.50 -21.70 -10.28
C ARG A 30 -7.18 -20.64 -9.39
N ARG A 31 -6.98 -20.68 -8.06
CA ARG A 31 -7.56 -19.71 -7.11
C ARG A 31 -6.65 -18.51 -6.83
N LYS A 32 -5.75 -18.20 -7.75
CA LYS A 32 -4.90 -17.01 -7.67
C LYS A 32 -5.74 -15.76 -7.93
N ARG A 33 -5.50 -14.73 -7.15
CA ARG A 33 -6.06 -13.39 -7.31
C ARG A 33 -4.92 -12.38 -7.33
N THR A 34 -5.06 -11.36 -8.17
CA THR A 34 -4.16 -10.20 -8.15
C THR A 34 -4.60 -9.27 -7.02
N LEU A 35 -3.63 -8.84 -6.23
CA LEU A 35 -3.79 -7.87 -5.16
C LEU A 35 -2.77 -6.75 -5.37
N VAL A 36 -3.01 -5.61 -4.73
CA VAL A 36 -2.15 -4.44 -4.69
C VAL A 36 -1.65 -4.29 -3.26
N GLN A 37 -0.34 -4.34 -3.05
CA GLN A 37 0.29 -3.79 -1.85
C GLN A 37 0.48 -2.29 -2.07
N TYR A 38 0.13 -1.48 -1.09
CA TYR A 38 0.11 -0.02 -1.19
C TYR A 38 0.68 0.60 0.07
N ASP A 39 1.60 1.54 -0.11
CA ASP A 39 2.22 2.33 0.95
C ASP A 39 2.11 3.82 0.59
N TYR A 40 1.72 4.64 1.55
CA TYR A 40 1.67 6.09 1.44
C TYR A 40 2.37 6.71 2.65
N ARG A 41 3.39 7.52 2.39
CA ARG A 41 4.10 8.27 3.42
C ARG A 41 3.43 9.63 3.57
N HIS A 42 2.75 9.87 4.69
CA HIS A 42 2.14 11.16 4.96
C HIS A 42 3.19 12.23 5.27
N THR A 43 2.76 13.50 5.24
CA THR A 43 3.62 14.68 5.42
C THR A 43 4.23 14.79 6.82
N ASP A 44 3.60 14.17 7.81
CA ASP A 44 4.11 14.04 9.18
C ASP A 44 5.09 12.85 9.36
N GLY A 45 5.34 12.09 8.29
CA GLY A 45 6.22 10.92 8.30
C GLY A 45 5.53 9.60 8.65
N GLU A 46 4.24 9.61 9.03
CA GLU A 46 3.51 8.37 9.29
C GLU A 46 3.31 7.57 7.99
N LEU A 47 3.42 6.25 8.09
CA LEU A 47 3.21 5.34 6.98
C LEU A 47 1.82 4.74 7.06
N PHE A 48 1.01 4.98 6.03
CA PHE A 48 -0.19 4.21 5.78
C PHE A 48 0.12 3.05 4.83
N SER A 49 -0.20 1.81 5.23
CA SER A 49 0.02 0.62 4.40
C SER A 49 -1.25 -0.24 4.33
N CYS A 50 -1.62 -0.73 3.14
CA CYS A 50 -2.73 -1.67 2.99
C CYS A 50 -2.57 -2.63 1.81
N VAL A 51 -3.40 -3.67 1.78
CA VAL A 51 -3.52 -4.59 0.65
C VAL A 51 -4.98 -4.68 0.20
N LYS A 52 -5.24 -4.44 -1.08
CA LYS A 52 -6.60 -4.51 -1.67
C LYS A 52 -6.59 -5.15 -3.06
N PRO A 53 -7.75 -5.61 -3.57
CA PRO A 53 -7.87 -6.07 -4.95
C PRO A 53 -7.46 -5.03 -6.00
N THR A 54 -7.72 -3.74 -5.74
CA THR A 54 -7.44 -2.65 -6.68
C THR A 54 -6.71 -1.47 -6.04
N LEU A 55 -6.06 -0.64 -6.88
CA LEU A 55 -5.38 0.58 -6.44
C LEU A 55 -6.38 1.64 -5.96
N ASP A 56 -7.56 1.73 -6.58
CA ASP A 56 -8.61 2.67 -6.18
C ASP A 56 -9.14 2.38 -4.77
N GLU A 57 -9.34 1.11 -4.42
CA GLU A 57 -9.70 0.74 -3.05
C GLU A 57 -8.60 1.09 -2.04
N CYS A 58 -7.32 0.96 -2.41
CA CYS A 58 -6.21 1.41 -1.58
C CYS A 58 -6.27 2.93 -1.35
N ARG A 59 -6.48 3.71 -2.41
CA ARG A 59 -6.59 5.17 -2.35
C ARG A 59 -7.79 5.63 -1.55
N GLN A 60 -8.95 5.00 -1.72
CA GLN A 60 -10.14 5.27 -0.91
C GLN A 60 -9.85 5.06 0.58
N LYS A 61 -9.14 3.97 0.93
CA LYS A 61 -8.75 3.70 2.32
C LYS A 61 -7.72 4.69 2.85
N ARG A 62 -6.78 5.16 2.02
CA ARG A 62 -5.87 6.26 2.38
C ARG A 62 -6.67 7.52 2.70
N ASP A 63 -7.63 7.88 1.85
CA ASP A 63 -8.42 9.10 2.03
C ASP A 63 -9.31 9.02 3.28
N GLU A 64 -9.90 7.86 3.58
CA GLU A 64 -10.58 7.60 4.85
C GLU A 64 -9.65 7.74 6.06
N TRP A 65 -8.41 7.28 5.94
CA TRP A 65 -7.41 7.42 6.99
C TRP A 65 -6.99 8.87 7.19
N LEU A 66 -6.76 9.62 6.11
CA LEU A 66 -6.45 11.06 6.15
C LEU A 66 -7.57 11.86 6.82
N LYS A 67 -8.83 11.62 6.43
CA LYS A 67 -9.99 12.29 7.03
C LYS A 67 -10.08 12.10 8.55
N LYS A 68 -9.70 10.92 9.05
CA LYS A 68 -9.69 10.63 10.49
C LYS A 68 -8.54 11.30 11.24
N LYS A 69 -7.53 11.80 10.53
CA LYS A 69 -6.40 12.53 11.13
C LYS A 69 -6.63 14.03 11.18
N GLU A 70 -7.53 14.55 10.36
CA GLU A 70 -7.93 15.95 10.35
C GLU A 70 -9.02 16.27 11.40
N ASP A 71 -9.59 15.25 12.05
CA ASP A 71 -10.57 15.32 13.13
C ASP A 71 -9.90 15.17 14.51
#